data_AF-A0A7D7VFD3-F1
#
_entry.id   AF-A0A7D7VFD3-F1
#
_cell.length_a   1.000
_cell.length_b   1.000
_cell.length_c   1.000
_cell.angle_alpha   90.00
_cell.angle_beta   90.00
_cell.angle_gamma   90.00
#
_symmetry.space_group_name_H-M   'P 1'
#
loop_
_entity.id
_entity.type
_entity.pdbx_description
1 polymer ?
#
loop_
_entity_poly.entity_id
_entity_poly.type
_entity_poly.pdbx_seq_one_letter_code
_entity_poly.pdbx_strand_id
1 'polypeptide(L)'
;MALRIKSAKKKHRQSLKKRARNRFVKSSLRTKTKDFLQAIEAKDVSTAGSIFRGLVSAFDKAASKGLIHKKNASKNVARMSRKLHIISQGTTQPATESATPAD
;
A
#
# COMPACT_ATOMS: atom_id res chain seq x y z
N MET A 1 26.23 -13.41 24.27
CA MET A 1 27.01 -14.66 24.12
C MET A 1 27.06 -15.07 22.65
N ALA A 2 28.21 -14.87 21.99
CA ALA A 2 28.37 -15.18 20.58
C ALA A 2 28.38 -16.70 20.33
N LEU A 3 27.65 -17.07 19.28
CA LEU A 3 27.42 -18.40 18.75
C LEU A 3 28.72 -19.17 18.50
N ARG A 4 29.06 -20.09 19.42
CA ARG A 4 30.24 -20.98 19.34
C ARG A 4 30.15 -22.03 18.22
N ILE A 5 28.96 -22.20 17.62
CA ILE A 5 28.67 -23.19 16.58
C ILE A 5 28.71 -22.54 15.18
N LYS A 6 29.50 -23.10 14.27
CA LYS A 6 29.72 -22.59 12.89
C LYS A 6 28.41 -22.35 12.12
N SER A 7 27.40 -23.20 12.31
CA SER A 7 26.09 -23.10 11.65
C SER A 7 25.32 -21.84 12.06
N ALA A 8 25.39 -21.47 13.33
CA ALA A 8 24.67 -20.33 13.85
C ALA A 8 25.33 -19.00 13.43
N LYS A 9 26.68 -18.92 13.36
CA LYS A 9 27.38 -17.77 12.74
C LYS A 9 26.95 -17.58 11.28
N LYS A 10 26.74 -18.66 10.52
CA LYS A 10 26.22 -18.60 9.13
C LYS A 10 24.79 -18.06 9.09
N LYS A 11 23.89 -18.57 9.94
CA LYS A 11 22.50 -18.08 10.02
C LYS A 11 22.42 -16.61 10.39
N HIS A 12 23.27 -16.13 11.30
CA HIS A 12 23.36 -14.71 11.65
C HIS A 12 23.73 -13.84 10.45
N ARG A 13 24.78 -14.20 9.69
CA ARG A 13 25.13 -13.46 8.46
C ARG A 13 23.99 -13.43 7.44
N GLN A 14 23.29 -14.54 7.27
CA GLN A 14 22.13 -14.62 6.38
C GLN A 14 20.97 -13.75 6.86
N SER A 15 20.71 -13.71 8.18
CA SER A 15 19.64 -12.90 8.75
C SER A 15 19.89 -11.41 8.55
N LEU A 16 21.13 -10.94 8.74
CA LEU A 16 21.52 -9.54 8.49
C LEU A 16 21.27 -9.13 7.03
N LYS A 17 21.68 -9.96 6.07
CA LYS A 17 21.44 -9.72 4.63
C LYS A 17 19.95 -9.68 4.28
N LYS A 18 19.15 -10.57 4.85
CA LYS A 18 17.69 -10.56 4.68
C LYS A 18 17.07 -9.33 5.33
N ARG A 19 17.48 -8.99 6.57
CA ARG A 19 16.98 -7.82 7.32
C ARG A 19 17.21 -6.53 6.55
N ALA A 20 18.39 -6.31 5.99
CA ALA A 20 18.71 -5.11 5.22
C ALA A 20 17.78 -4.93 4.01
N ARG A 21 17.62 -5.97 3.20
CA ARG A 21 16.70 -5.97 2.03
C ARG A 21 15.25 -5.75 2.45
N ASN A 22 14.80 -6.47 3.47
CA ASN A 22 13.42 -6.39 3.96
C ASN A 22 13.12 -5.00 4.52
N ARG A 23 14.09 -4.38 5.23
CA ARG A 23 13.97 -3.03 5.76
C ARG A 23 13.78 -2.02 4.62
N PHE A 24 14.62 -2.10 3.58
CA PHE A 24 14.55 -1.20 2.43
C PHE A 24 13.19 -1.27 1.70
N VAL A 25 12.70 -2.48 1.43
CA VAL A 25 11.39 -2.65 0.78
C VAL A 25 10.26 -2.12 1.65
N LYS A 26 10.29 -2.40 2.97
CA LYS A 26 9.29 -1.88 3.91
C LYS A 26 9.32 -0.36 4.01
N SER A 27 10.51 0.26 4.04
CA SER A 27 10.61 1.72 4.07
C SER A 27 10.11 2.33 2.76
N SER A 28 10.46 1.77 1.60
CA SER A 28 9.98 2.23 0.30
C SER A 28 8.45 2.18 0.19
N LEU A 29 7.80 1.10 0.66
CA LEU A 29 6.34 1.02 0.71
C LEU A 29 5.73 2.12 1.59
N ARG A 30 6.32 2.40 2.75
CA ARG A 30 5.86 3.46 3.65
C ARG A 30 6.02 4.85 3.02
N THR A 31 7.13 5.11 2.33
CA THR A 31 7.36 6.37 1.60
C THR A 31 6.29 6.58 0.53
N LYS A 32 6.11 5.61 -0.38
CA LYS A 32 5.08 5.70 -1.43
C LYS A 32 3.67 5.88 -0.86
N THR A 33 3.38 5.23 0.27
CA THR A 33 2.09 5.40 0.95
C THR A 33 1.91 6.81 1.50
N LYS A 34 2.98 7.47 1.98
CA LYS A 34 2.92 8.88 2.38
C LYS A 34 2.68 9.79 1.17
N ASP A 35 3.39 9.56 0.06
CA ASP A 35 3.22 10.34 -1.17
C ASP A 35 1.77 10.26 -1.68
N PHE A 36 1.16 9.06 -1.61
CA PHE A 36 -0.26 8.88 -1.91
C PHE A 36 -1.20 9.65 -0.98
N LEU A 37 -0.90 9.66 0.33
CA LEU A 37 -1.71 10.41 1.30
C LEU A 37 -1.61 11.92 1.07
N GLN A 38 -0.42 12.43 0.69
CA GLN A 38 -0.24 13.83 0.33
C GLN A 38 -1.03 14.19 -0.95
N ALA A 39 -1.03 13.33 -1.96
CA ALA A 39 -1.83 13.55 -3.18
C ALA A 39 -3.34 13.57 -2.89
N ILE A 40 -3.79 12.72 -1.96
CA ILE A 40 -5.17 12.71 -1.44
C ILE A 40 -5.49 14.03 -0.73
N GLU A 41 -4.62 14.52 0.13
CA GLU A 41 -4.80 15.78 0.86
C GLU A 41 -4.86 16.97 -0.12
N ALA A 42 -4.06 16.95 -1.18
CA ALA A 42 -4.09 17.92 -2.26
C ALA A 42 -5.31 17.80 -3.20
N LYS A 43 -6.18 16.80 -3.01
CA LYS A 43 -7.35 16.48 -3.84
C LYS A 43 -7.04 16.25 -5.33
N ASP A 44 -5.81 15.87 -5.67
CA ASP A 44 -5.43 15.53 -7.04
C ASP A 44 -5.76 14.05 -7.34
N VAL A 45 -6.94 13.83 -7.93
CA VAL A 45 -7.46 12.50 -8.25
C VAL A 45 -6.63 11.78 -9.31
N SER A 46 -6.08 12.52 -10.29
CA SER A 46 -5.30 11.94 -11.39
C SER A 46 -3.96 11.40 -10.88
N THR A 47 -3.23 12.23 -10.14
CA THR A 47 -1.94 11.86 -9.56
C THR A 47 -2.12 10.78 -8.50
N ALA A 48 -3.14 10.88 -7.64
CA ALA A 48 -3.44 9.85 -6.65
C ALA A 48 -3.78 8.49 -7.32
N GLY A 49 -4.49 8.49 -8.44
CA GLY A 49 -4.81 7.28 -9.21
C GLY A 49 -3.57 6.61 -9.80
N SER A 50 -2.64 7.39 -10.36
CA SER A 50 -1.37 6.89 -10.88
C SER A 50 -0.49 6.26 -9.78
N ILE A 51 -0.33 6.98 -8.66
CA ILE A 51 0.43 6.50 -7.50
C ILE A 51 -0.21 5.23 -6.92
N PHE A 52 -1.55 5.17 -6.86
CA PHE A 52 -2.28 4.00 -6.38
C PHE A 52 -1.97 2.74 -7.18
N ARG A 53 -1.96 2.82 -8.53
CA ARG A 53 -1.61 1.67 -9.40
C ARG A 53 -0.21 1.15 -9.09
N GLY A 54 0.76 2.06 -8.92
CA GLY A 54 2.13 1.71 -8.54
C GLY A 54 2.22 1.07 -7.15
N LEU A 55 1.41 1.53 -6.20
CA LEU A 55 1.33 0.98 -4.84
C LEU A 55 0.73 -0.42 -4.82
N VAL A 56 -0.35 -0.68 -5.56
CA VAL A 56 -0.95 -2.03 -5.67
C VAL A 56 0.09 -3.04 -6.12
N SER A 57 0.79 -2.76 -7.23
CA SER A 57 1.86 -3.63 -7.73
C SER A 57 2.98 -3.85 -6.71
N ALA A 58 3.35 -2.81 -5.95
CA ALA A 58 4.39 -2.91 -4.93
C ALA A 58 3.95 -3.77 -3.72
N PHE A 59 2.70 -3.64 -3.28
CA PHE A 59 2.13 -4.46 -2.20
C PHE A 59 2.03 -5.94 -2.62
N ASP A 60 1.59 -6.22 -3.85
CA ASP A 60 1.48 -7.60 -4.34
C ASP A 60 2.84 -8.25 -4.49
N LYS A 61 3.85 -7.52 -5.01
CA LYS A 61 5.24 -8.00 -5.05
C LYS A 61 5.83 -8.25 -3.67
N ALA A 62 5.46 -7.44 -2.67
CA ALA A 62 5.92 -7.65 -1.30
C ALA A 62 5.23 -8.86 -0.65
N ALA A 63 3.96 -9.11 -0.99
CA ALA A 63 3.21 -10.27 -0.53
C ALA A 63 3.73 -11.58 -1.16
N SER A 64 3.98 -11.60 -2.46
CA SER A 64 4.50 -12.77 -3.17
C SER A 64 5.88 -13.19 -2.67
N LYS A 65 6.73 -12.23 -2.28
CA LYS A 65 8.03 -12.48 -1.66
C LYS A 65 7.96 -12.87 -0.17
N GLY A 66 6.75 -13.03 0.39
CA GLY A 66 6.53 -13.37 1.80
C GLY A 66 6.98 -12.29 2.79
N LEU A 67 7.14 -11.04 2.32
CA LEU A 67 7.64 -9.95 3.14
C LEU A 67 6.57 -9.36 4.06
N ILE A 68 5.34 -9.34 3.54
CA ILE A 68 4.11 -8.97 4.22
C ILE A 68 3.10 -10.08 3.97
N HIS A 69 2.22 -10.33 4.95
CA HIS A 69 1.18 -11.32 4.78
C HIS A 69 0.17 -10.86 3.72
N LYS A 70 -0.36 -11.79 2.90
CA LYS A 70 -1.36 -11.51 1.85
C LYS A 70 -2.52 -10.66 2.36
N LYS A 71 -3.09 -11.01 3.52
CA LYS A 71 -4.19 -10.26 4.16
C LYS A 71 -3.79 -8.84 4.55
N ASN A 72 -2.53 -8.60 4.94
CA ASN A 72 -2.04 -7.26 5.25
C ASN A 72 -1.89 -6.42 3.98
N ALA A 73 -1.40 -7.01 2.88
CA ALA A 73 -1.36 -6.34 1.58
C ALA A 73 -2.77 -5.94 1.13
N SER A 74 -3.70 -6.91 1.08
CA SER A 74 -5.10 -6.67 0.69
C SER A 74 -5.80 -5.63 1.58
N LYS A 75 -5.57 -5.67 2.91
CA LYS A 75 -6.16 -4.69 3.85
C LYS A 75 -5.66 -3.26 3.58
N ASN A 76 -4.39 -3.09 3.24
CA ASN A 76 -3.85 -1.77 2.91
C ASN A 76 -4.38 -1.26 1.56
N VAL A 77 -4.37 -2.11 0.52
CA VAL A 77 -4.94 -1.77 -0.80
C VAL A 77 -6.41 -1.38 -0.67
N ALA A 78 -7.21 -2.16 0.06
CA ALA A 78 -8.63 -1.86 0.27
C ALA A 78 -8.86 -0.52 0.99
N ARG A 79 -8.03 -0.18 1.98
CA ARG A 79 -8.11 1.12 2.68
C ARG A 79 -7.80 2.29 1.76
N MET A 80 -6.76 2.15 0.93
CA MET A 80 -6.36 3.18 -0.01
C MET A 80 -7.40 3.37 -1.14
N SER A 81 -7.92 2.27 -1.67
CA SER A 81 -9.00 2.28 -2.67
C SER A 81 -10.23 3.02 -2.16
N ARG A 82 -10.67 2.73 -0.92
CA ARG A 82 -11.77 3.47 -0.28
C ARG A 82 -11.51 4.97 -0.19
N LYS A 83 -10.29 5.39 0.18
CA LYS A 83 -9.95 6.82 0.26
C LYS A 83 -10.01 7.50 -1.11
N LEU A 84 -9.47 6.85 -2.14
CA LEU A 84 -9.52 7.36 -3.51
C LEU A 84 -10.97 7.49 -4.00
N HIS A 85 -11.80 6.46 -3.72
CA HIS A 85 -13.21 6.46 -4.07
C HIS A 85 -13.98 7.59 -3.38
N ILE A 86 -13.79 7.80 -2.07
CA ILE A 86 -14.45 8.89 -1.33
C ILE A 86 -14.14 10.26 -1.95
N ILE A 87 -12.88 10.52 -2.33
CA ILE A 87 -12.49 11.79 -2.95
C ILE A 87 -13.07 11.92 -4.36
N SER A 88 -13.09 10.82 -5.13
CA SER A 88 -13.71 10.80 -6.46
C SER A 88 -15.24 10.99 -6.42
N GLN A 89 -15.91 10.55 -5.35
CA GLN A 89 -17.36 10.71 -5.19
C GLN A 89 -17.73 12.06 -4.57
N GLY A 90 -16.84 12.68 -3.79
CA GLY A 90 -17.06 14.03 -3.26
C GLY A 90 -17.15 15.14 -4.33
N THR A 91 -16.80 14.84 -5.57
CA THR A 91 -16.98 15.72 -6.74
C THR A 91 -18.22 15.38 -7.58
N THR A 92 -18.90 14.28 -7.27
CA THR A 92 -20.13 13.86 -7.95
C THR A 92 -21.27 14.01 -6.95
N GLN A 93 -21.96 15.16 -6.98
CA GLN A 93 -23.31 15.22 -6.45
C GLN A 93 -24.14 14.08 -7.06
N PRO A 94 -25.03 13.43 -6.30
CA PRO A 94 -26.00 12.52 -6.87
C PRO A 94 -27.02 13.34 -7.68
N ALA A 95 -26.70 13.62 -8.94
CA ALA A 95 -27.68 14.12 -9.90
C ALA A 95 -28.58 12.95 -10.33
N THR A 96 -29.58 12.64 -9.49
CA THR A 96 -30.95 12.25 -9.88
C THR A 96 -31.83 12.14 -8.63
N GLU A 97 -32.29 13.29 -8.12
CA GLU A 97 -33.67 13.43 -7.65
C GLU A 97 -34.36 14.41 -8.63
N SER A 98 -35.63 14.17 -8.93
CA SER A 98 -36.52 14.85 -9.89
C SER A 98 -36.52 14.36 -11.35
N ALA A 99 -37.18 13.21 -11.56
CA ALA A 99 -38.30 13.18 -12.50
C ALA A 99 -39.51 12.64 -11.72
N THR A 100 -40.33 13.56 -11.22
CA THR A 100 -41.58 13.32 -10.48
C THR A 100 -42.74 13.12 -11.49
N PRO A 101 -44.00 12.99 -11.04
CA PRO A 101 -44.83 11.79 -10.82
C PRO A 101 -45.92 11.58 -11.92
N ALA A 102 -46.71 10.50 -11.78
CA ALA A 102 -47.97 10.17 -12.49
C ALA A 102 -47.85 9.35 -13.80
N ASP A 103 -48.01 8.04 -13.69
CA ASP A 103 -49.20 7.25 -14.08
C ASP A 103 -49.23 5.94 -13.27
#